data_AF-A0A9Q8PCA2-F1
#
_entry.id   AF-A0A9Q8PCA2-F1
#
_cell.length_a   1.000
_cell.length_b   1.000
_cell.length_c   1.000
_cell.angle_alpha   90.00
_cell.angle_beta   90.00
_cell.angle_gamma   90.00
#
_symmetry.space_group_name_H-M   'P 1'
#
loop_
_entity.id
_entity.type
_entity.pdbx_description
1 polymer ?
#
loop_
_entity_poly.entity_id
_entity_poly.type
_entity_poly.pdbx_seq_one_letter_code
_entity_poly.pdbx_strand_id
1 'polypeptide(L)'
;MATPRSPPGSIRRHGRNISHPIPRRTTVGPLEEAADDPLAEATPAPPVASKESEDALVPPVEQLRDSTPQPPNVKAPQQKRPALNLGFLQNGDLYHQLFVNDVPKAFLESPSQPSLEASLSELLQGGHFRRAAEKALRDLLAHHGSDSLLILHLLYTRLACLVLISRPDLAAQEALPLLDMMARNPPGVQVIVQIMPWELRLLLVRLQSIGAADGGRRGIMALYALSAEARANLRDARTNGDNDNTAIWTNRLQDLGLRVCDALVEMGELETATRHLDTLADIDPDNLAYRKALLKVRVGDVSGARRCAEQMHDAGRKKGLEALFEVADGNYSSAIRGWQMLAEEHAGHESFTQNAAVSLLYTGRITSAQDVLEDLSARLPMFPTLLFNLSTVYELCTERAIDRKTALVQRAAEQEPGPDSGGWERSTFEFKL
;
A
#
# COMPACT_ATOMS: atom_id res chain seq x y z
N MET A 1 -10.83 18.27 -57.42
CA MET A 1 -9.58 18.11 -56.65
C MET A 1 -9.88 18.46 -55.21
N ALA A 2 -10.09 17.44 -54.38
CA ALA A 2 -10.46 17.54 -52.97
C ALA A 2 -9.33 16.94 -52.14
N THR A 3 -8.82 17.70 -51.18
CA THR A 3 -7.82 17.27 -50.21
C THR A 3 -8.50 16.58 -49.02
N PRO A 4 -7.95 15.46 -48.50
CA PRO A 4 -8.60 14.65 -47.48
C PRO A 4 -8.37 15.17 -46.05
N ARG A 5 -9.42 15.11 -45.24
CA ARG A 5 -9.40 15.30 -43.79
C ARG A 5 -8.89 14.04 -43.10
N SER A 6 -7.98 14.21 -42.14
CA SER A 6 -7.58 13.17 -41.18
C SER A 6 -8.57 13.09 -40.00
N PRO A 7 -8.74 11.92 -39.36
CA PRO A 7 -9.81 11.66 -38.39
C PRO A 7 -9.47 12.12 -36.95
N PRO A 8 -10.48 12.43 -36.12
CA PRO A 8 -10.28 12.91 -34.76
C PRO A 8 -9.98 11.78 -33.76
N GLY A 9 -8.95 12.01 -32.93
CA GLY A 9 -8.58 11.14 -31.80
C GLY A 9 -9.65 11.09 -30.72
N SER A 10 -9.88 9.86 -30.22
CA SER A 10 -10.89 9.51 -29.23
C SER A 10 -10.46 9.93 -27.82
N ILE A 11 -11.13 10.95 -27.27
CA ILE A 11 -11.12 11.27 -25.83
C ILE A 11 -12.36 10.64 -25.22
N ARG A 12 -12.25 9.47 -24.56
CA ARG A 12 -13.35 8.89 -23.78
C ARG A 12 -13.34 9.42 -22.35
N ARG A 13 -14.07 10.53 -22.14
CA ARG A 13 -14.55 10.98 -20.83
C ARG A 13 -15.49 9.91 -20.25
N HIS A 14 -15.23 9.47 -19.01
CA HIS A 14 -16.13 8.57 -18.30
C HIS A 14 -17.38 9.35 -17.84
N GLY A 15 -18.54 8.89 -18.30
CA GLY A 15 -19.85 9.42 -17.94
C GLY A 15 -20.27 8.98 -16.52
N ARG A 16 -20.81 9.92 -15.75
CA ARG A 16 -21.46 9.68 -14.45
C ARG A 16 -22.79 8.97 -14.69
N ASN A 17 -22.99 7.81 -14.07
CA ASN A 17 -24.30 7.17 -13.98
C ASN A 17 -25.11 7.85 -12.86
N ILE A 18 -26.28 8.36 -13.20
CA ILE A 18 -27.27 8.92 -12.28
C ILE A 18 -28.17 7.77 -11.81
N SER A 19 -28.20 7.48 -10.51
CA SER A 19 -29.12 6.49 -9.91
C SER A 19 -30.22 7.20 -9.12
N HIS A 20 -31.48 6.84 -9.38
CA HIS A 20 -32.67 7.35 -8.69
C HIS A 20 -32.83 6.73 -7.27
N PRO A 21 -33.43 7.46 -6.30
CA PRO A 21 -33.53 7.02 -4.91
C PRO A 21 -34.71 6.07 -4.67
N ILE A 22 -34.47 5.00 -3.91
CA ILE A 22 -35.48 4.06 -3.39
C ILE A 22 -35.68 4.36 -1.89
N PRO A 23 -36.91 4.41 -1.36
CA PRO A 23 -37.18 4.75 0.03
C PRO A 23 -36.68 3.67 1.01
N ARG A 24 -36.02 4.11 2.09
CA ARG A 24 -35.38 3.25 3.11
C ARG A 24 -36.41 2.62 4.06
N ARG A 25 -36.32 1.30 4.25
CA ARG A 25 -36.82 0.61 5.44
C ARG A 25 -35.82 0.86 6.59
N THR A 26 -36.33 1.16 7.77
CA THR A 26 -35.54 1.32 8.99
C THR A 26 -34.90 -0.01 9.41
N THR A 27 -33.59 -0.03 9.51
CA THR A 27 -32.84 -1.10 10.18
C THR A 27 -32.00 -0.45 11.28
N VAL A 28 -32.44 -0.64 12.52
CA VAL A 28 -31.65 -0.37 13.72
C VAL A 28 -30.47 -1.34 13.70
N GLY A 29 -29.25 -0.81 13.78
CA GLY A 29 -28.00 -1.57 13.76
C GLY A 29 -27.49 -1.87 15.18
N PRO A 30 -26.65 -2.91 15.36
CA PRO A 30 -26.30 -3.48 16.67
C PRO A 30 -25.20 -2.69 17.42
N LEU A 31 -25.29 -1.36 17.45
CA LEU A 31 -24.33 -0.47 18.13
C LEU A 31 -24.98 0.51 19.12
N GLU A 32 -26.22 0.27 19.56
CA GLU A 32 -26.84 1.05 20.63
C GLU A 32 -26.72 0.29 21.96
N GLU A 33 -25.83 0.76 22.83
CA GLU A 33 -25.78 0.37 24.23
C GLU A 33 -27.11 0.72 24.90
N ALA A 34 -27.66 -0.23 25.65
CA ALA A 34 -28.94 -0.12 26.33
C ALA A 34 -28.93 1.03 27.35
N ALA A 35 -29.59 2.13 27.00
CA ALA A 35 -30.08 3.10 27.98
C ALA A 35 -31.48 2.66 28.41
N ASP A 36 -31.61 2.22 29.67
CA ASP A 36 -32.90 1.98 30.32
C ASP A 36 -33.72 3.28 30.33
N ASP A 37 -34.77 3.35 29.50
CA ASP A 37 -35.79 4.39 29.56
C ASP A 37 -37.06 3.83 30.24
N PRO A 38 -37.42 4.27 31.46
CA PRO A 38 -38.50 3.68 32.25
C PRO A 38 -39.91 4.20 31.88
N LEU A 39 -40.15 4.65 30.65
CA LEU A 39 -41.44 5.27 30.24
C LEU A 39 -42.04 4.80 28.90
N ALA A 40 -41.60 3.70 28.30
CA ALA A 40 -42.21 3.21 27.06
C ALA A 40 -43.45 2.31 27.33
N GLU A 41 -44.64 2.83 27.04
CA GLU A 41 -45.94 2.14 27.12
C GLU A 41 -46.07 0.95 26.14
N ALA A 42 -46.70 -0.12 26.62
CA ALA A 42 -46.92 -1.37 25.91
C ALA A 42 -48.09 -1.31 24.90
N THR A 43 -47.92 -1.91 23.72
CA THR A 43 -49.03 -2.29 22.82
C THR A 43 -48.66 -3.54 21.98
N PRO A 44 -49.62 -4.35 21.48
CA PRO A 44 -49.60 -5.79 21.64
C PRO A 44 -49.26 -6.56 20.35
N ALA A 45 -48.79 -7.80 20.52
CA ALA A 45 -48.50 -8.74 19.44
C ALA A 45 -49.78 -9.39 18.84
N PRO A 46 -49.82 -9.69 17.53
CA PRO A 46 -50.88 -10.48 16.93
C PRO A 46 -50.56 -12.00 16.93
N PRO A 47 -51.56 -12.88 16.75
CA PRO A 47 -51.52 -14.24 17.27
C PRO A 47 -51.03 -15.32 16.29
N VAL A 48 -50.73 -16.45 16.94
CA VAL A 48 -50.32 -17.78 16.50
C VAL A 48 -51.30 -18.43 15.51
N ALA A 49 -50.77 -19.20 14.55
CA ALA A 49 -51.51 -20.23 13.82
C ALA A 49 -50.75 -21.56 13.85
N SER A 50 -51.28 -22.48 14.63
CA SER A 50 -50.89 -23.87 14.83
C SER A 50 -51.41 -24.75 13.68
N LYS A 51 -50.65 -25.79 13.31
CA LYS A 51 -51.21 -27.02 12.74
C LYS A 51 -50.53 -28.23 13.39
N GLU A 52 -51.34 -28.99 14.12
CA GLU A 52 -51.07 -30.32 14.67
C GLU A 52 -51.38 -31.41 13.62
N SER A 53 -50.78 -32.60 13.81
CA SER A 53 -51.39 -33.96 13.83
C SER A 53 -50.22 -34.98 13.79
N GLU A 54 -49.93 -35.71 14.88
CA GLU A 54 -50.32 -37.12 15.17
C GLU A 54 -49.45 -38.16 14.41
N ASP A 55 -48.95 -39.29 14.94
CA ASP A 55 -49.16 -39.98 16.23
C ASP A 55 -48.06 -41.05 16.51
N ALA A 56 -47.91 -41.39 17.81
CA ALA A 56 -47.68 -42.71 18.44
C ALA A 56 -46.50 -43.67 18.10
N LEU A 57 -45.66 -44.01 19.11
CA LEU A 57 -45.75 -45.23 19.97
C LEU A 57 -44.44 -45.52 20.74
N VAL A 58 -44.55 -45.59 22.08
CA VAL A 58 -43.61 -46.19 23.05
C VAL A 58 -44.38 -47.30 23.79
N PRO A 59 -43.76 -48.44 24.16
CA PRO A 59 -43.67 -48.83 25.58
C PRO A 59 -42.36 -49.65 25.89
N PRO A 60 -42.14 -50.22 27.10
CA PRO A 60 -41.75 -49.50 28.31
C PRO A 60 -40.50 -50.08 29.04
N VAL A 61 -40.09 -49.31 30.05
CA VAL A 61 -39.13 -49.47 31.16
C VAL A 61 -38.84 -50.89 31.69
N GLU A 62 -37.55 -51.19 31.94
CA GLU A 62 -37.09 -51.96 33.12
C GLU A 62 -35.73 -51.43 33.63
N GLN A 63 -35.70 -51.05 34.90
CA GLN A 63 -34.51 -50.70 35.67
C GLN A 63 -33.90 -51.97 36.27
N LEU A 64 -32.56 -52.11 36.27
CA LEU A 64 -31.75 -52.45 37.45
C LEU A 64 -30.26 -52.73 37.10
N ARG A 65 -29.39 -52.03 37.85
CA ARG A 65 -28.04 -52.42 38.31
C ARG A 65 -26.84 -52.24 37.36
N ASP A 66 -26.12 -51.15 37.62
CA ASP A 66 -24.76 -51.16 38.20
C ASP A 66 -23.79 -52.19 37.63
N SER A 67 -22.93 -51.75 36.71
CA SER A 67 -21.58 -52.28 36.45
C SER A 67 -20.89 -51.35 35.45
N THR A 68 -19.86 -50.67 35.91
CA THR A 68 -18.97 -49.81 35.11
C THR A 68 -18.08 -50.68 34.19
N PRO A 69 -18.05 -50.45 32.87
CA PRO A 69 -16.93 -50.87 32.04
C PRO A 69 -16.22 -49.61 31.51
N GLN A 70 -15.04 -49.38 32.06
CA GLN A 70 -14.06 -48.38 31.62
C GLN A 70 -13.78 -48.56 30.11
N PRO A 71 -13.97 -47.55 29.25
CA PRO A 71 -13.65 -47.70 27.84
C PRO A 71 -12.11 -47.74 27.67
N PRO A 72 -11.59 -48.61 26.79
CA PRO A 72 -10.18 -48.61 26.48
C PRO A 72 -9.81 -47.25 25.87
N ASN A 73 -8.75 -46.66 26.43
CA ASN A 73 -8.14 -45.42 25.98
C ASN A 73 -7.52 -45.62 24.60
N VAL A 74 -8.36 -45.62 23.56
CA VAL A 74 -7.91 -45.47 22.18
C VAL A 74 -7.50 -44.01 22.06
N LYS A 75 -6.21 -43.75 22.26
CA LYS A 75 -5.60 -42.51 21.77
C LYS A 75 -5.93 -42.44 20.29
N ALA A 76 -6.91 -41.62 19.94
CA ALA A 76 -7.12 -41.22 18.56
C ALA A 76 -5.73 -40.83 18.03
N PRO A 77 -5.29 -41.33 16.86
CA PRO A 77 -4.05 -40.86 16.28
C PRO A 77 -4.19 -39.34 16.26
N GLN A 78 -3.27 -38.65 16.95
CA GLN A 78 -3.07 -37.23 16.73
C GLN A 78 -2.78 -37.12 15.24
N GLN A 79 -3.83 -36.87 14.45
CA GLN A 79 -3.69 -36.53 13.05
C GLN A 79 -2.82 -35.27 13.10
N LYS A 80 -1.51 -35.45 12.87
CA LYS A 80 -0.62 -34.36 12.50
C LYS A 80 -1.35 -33.70 11.35
N ARG A 81 -1.99 -32.55 11.62
CA ARG A 81 -2.62 -31.74 10.58
C ARG A 81 -1.57 -31.62 9.48
N PRO A 82 -1.88 -32.01 8.23
CA PRO A 82 -0.89 -31.92 7.17
C PRO A 82 -0.41 -30.47 7.14
N ALA A 83 0.87 -30.26 7.42
CA ALA A 83 1.49 -28.96 7.27
C ALA A 83 1.36 -28.62 5.78
N LEU A 84 0.63 -27.56 5.46
CA LEU A 84 0.43 -27.15 4.08
C LEU A 84 1.81 -26.84 3.48
N ASN A 85 2.17 -27.58 2.43
CA ASN A 85 3.49 -27.46 1.82
C ASN A 85 3.49 -26.31 0.79
N LEU A 86 4.42 -25.37 0.93
CA LEU A 86 4.59 -24.24 0.02
C LEU A 86 5.46 -24.56 -1.21
N GLY A 87 5.85 -25.82 -1.42
CA GLY A 87 6.69 -26.26 -2.54
C GLY A 87 6.10 -25.97 -3.93
N PHE A 88 4.80 -25.70 -4.04
CA PHE A 88 4.20 -25.23 -5.30
C PHE A 88 4.79 -23.88 -5.75
N LEU A 89 5.24 -23.04 -4.81
CA LEU A 89 5.93 -21.77 -5.10
C LEU A 89 7.36 -21.99 -5.62
N GLN A 90 7.87 -23.21 -5.65
CA GLN A 90 9.21 -23.52 -6.14
C GLN A 90 9.19 -24.00 -7.60
N ASN A 91 8.05 -23.85 -8.28
CA ASN A 91 7.95 -24.09 -9.71
C ASN A 91 8.48 -22.88 -10.48
N GLY A 92 9.55 -23.09 -11.26
CA GLY A 92 10.18 -22.05 -12.08
C GLY A 92 9.24 -21.42 -13.12
N ASP A 93 8.23 -22.14 -13.60
CA ASP A 93 7.27 -21.65 -14.60
C ASP A 93 6.36 -20.52 -14.08
N LEU A 94 6.33 -20.31 -12.75
CA LEU A 94 5.56 -19.24 -12.13
C LEU A 94 6.23 -17.87 -12.26
N TYR A 95 7.51 -17.84 -12.64
CA TYR A 95 8.36 -16.66 -12.52
C TYR A 95 8.81 -16.11 -13.86
N HIS A 96 8.86 -14.78 -13.95
CA HIS A 96 9.25 -14.07 -15.14
C HIS A 96 10.76 -13.79 -15.16
N GLN A 97 11.35 -13.94 -16.34
CA GLN A 97 12.70 -13.48 -16.61
C GLN A 97 12.74 -11.95 -16.65
N LEU A 98 13.79 -11.37 -16.05
CA LEU A 98 13.98 -9.93 -16.01
C LEU A 98 14.89 -9.51 -17.16
N PHE A 99 14.29 -8.95 -18.21
CA PHE A 99 15.04 -8.40 -19.34
C PHE A 99 15.61 -7.03 -18.98
N VAL A 100 16.78 -6.70 -19.53
CA VAL A 100 17.46 -5.41 -19.32
C VAL A 100 17.14 -4.35 -20.39
N ASN A 101 16.12 -4.59 -21.22
CA ASN A 101 15.78 -3.70 -22.34
C ASN A 101 15.30 -2.31 -21.88
N ASP A 102 14.76 -2.24 -20.66
CA ASP A 102 14.31 -1.02 -20.00
C ASP A 102 15.43 -0.32 -19.22
N VAL A 103 16.63 -0.91 -19.13
CA VAL A 103 17.77 -0.35 -18.41
C VAL A 103 18.68 0.42 -19.37
N PRO A 104 18.99 1.69 -19.10
CA PRO A 104 19.92 2.45 -19.92
C PRO A 104 21.32 1.84 -19.91
N LYS A 105 22.01 1.88 -21.06
CA LYS A 105 23.36 1.32 -21.23
C LYS A 105 24.37 1.82 -20.20
N ALA A 106 24.26 3.08 -19.78
CA ALA A 106 25.17 3.67 -18.78
C ALA A 106 25.18 2.88 -17.46
N PHE A 107 24.02 2.39 -17.01
CA PHE A 107 23.97 1.54 -15.81
C PHE A 107 24.58 0.17 -16.10
N LEU A 108 24.26 -0.45 -17.24
CA LEU A 108 24.76 -1.77 -17.62
C LEU A 108 26.30 -1.83 -17.76
N GLU A 109 26.90 -0.74 -18.24
CA GLU A 109 28.34 -0.61 -18.47
C GLU A 109 29.08 0.04 -17.30
N SER A 110 28.37 0.44 -16.23
CA SER A 110 28.96 1.13 -15.08
C SER A 110 29.90 0.20 -14.30
N PRO A 111 31.06 0.70 -13.82
CA PRO A 111 31.96 -0.05 -12.93
C PRO A 111 31.31 -0.38 -11.58
N SER A 112 30.21 0.30 -11.23
CA SER A 112 29.45 0.08 -10.00
C SER A 112 28.50 -1.13 -10.06
N GLN A 113 28.54 -1.92 -11.15
CA GLN A 113 27.78 -3.17 -11.26
C GLN A 113 28.22 -4.19 -10.18
N PRO A 114 27.27 -4.88 -9.52
CA PRO A 114 27.61 -5.83 -8.48
C PRO A 114 28.20 -7.11 -9.07
N SER A 115 29.10 -7.74 -8.29
CA SER A 115 29.68 -9.05 -8.60
C SER A 115 28.61 -10.11 -8.90
N LEU A 116 28.93 -11.06 -9.78
CA LEU A 116 28.06 -12.22 -10.07
C LEU A 116 27.79 -13.09 -8.83
N GLU A 117 28.76 -13.10 -7.90
CA GLU A 117 28.73 -13.88 -6.66
C GLU A 117 28.23 -13.07 -5.45
N ALA A 118 27.76 -11.84 -5.64
CA ALA A 118 27.25 -11.01 -4.55
C ALA A 118 26.09 -11.70 -3.81
N SER A 119 26.14 -11.63 -2.48
CA SER A 119 25.09 -12.14 -1.61
C SER A 119 23.81 -11.30 -1.74
N LEU A 120 22.68 -11.89 -1.34
CA LEU A 120 21.40 -11.16 -1.35
C LEU A 120 21.44 -9.91 -0.47
N SER A 121 22.13 -9.98 0.68
CA SER A 121 22.28 -8.84 1.59
C SER A 121 23.08 -7.69 0.96
N GLU A 122 24.19 -7.99 0.29
CA GLU A 122 25.01 -6.98 -0.40
C GLU A 122 24.24 -6.33 -1.55
N LEU A 123 23.47 -7.11 -2.32
CA LEU A 123 22.65 -6.59 -3.41
C LEU A 123 21.55 -5.65 -2.91
N LEU A 124 20.89 -6.00 -1.80
CA LEU A 124 19.87 -5.17 -1.19
C LEU A 124 20.46 -3.89 -0.60
N GLN A 125 21.61 -3.97 0.07
CA GLN A 125 22.30 -2.80 0.63
C GLN A 125 22.85 -1.87 -0.46
N GLY A 126 23.31 -2.38 -1.59
CA GLY A 126 23.74 -1.57 -2.74
C GLY A 126 22.58 -1.04 -3.61
N GLY A 127 21.32 -1.37 -3.29
CA GLY A 127 20.17 -0.97 -4.08
C GLY A 127 20.12 -1.59 -5.48
N HIS A 128 20.76 -2.75 -5.68
CA HIS A 128 20.76 -3.50 -6.94
C HIS A 128 19.54 -4.42 -7.02
N PHE A 129 18.34 -3.84 -6.96
CA PHE A 129 17.09 -4.59 -6.76
C PHE A 129 16.77 -5.59 -7.88
N ARG A 130 17.14 -5.32 -9.14
CA ARG A 130 16.97 -6.28 -10.23
C ARG A 130 17.74 -7.57 -9.98
N ARG A 131 19.04 -7.44 -9.64
CA ARG A 131 19.93 -8.57 -9.32
C ARG A 131 19.52 -9.26 -8.03
N ALA A 132 19.04 -8.50 -7.03
CA ALA A 132 18.48 -9.07 -5.81
C ALA A 132 17.22 -9.92 -6.09
N ALA A 133 16.32 -9.47 -6.99
CA ALA A 133 15.14 -10.24 -7.40
C ALA A 133 15.50 -11.57 -8.08
N GLU A 134 16.53 -11.57 -8.93
CA GLU A 134 17.06 -12.78 -9.57
C GLU A 134 17.73 -13.71 -8.56
N LYS A 135 18.53 -13.17 -7.64
CA LYS A 135 19.18 -13.94 -6.57
C LYS A 135 18.16 -14.58 -5.63
N ALA A 136 17.15 -13.82 -5.19
CA ALA A 136 16.06 -14.33 -4.36
C ALA A 136 15.29 -15.47 -5.07
N LEU A 137 15.04 -15.35 -6.38
CA LEU A 137 14.43 -16.44 -7.16
C LEU A 137 15.34 -17.67 -7.21
N ARG A 138 16.62 -17.49 -7.55
CA ARG A 138 17.58 -18.61 -7.62
C ARG A 138 17.65 -19.36 -6.28
N ASP A 139 17.71 -18.62 -5.18
CA ASP A 139 17.77 -19.20 -3.84
C ASP A 139 16.45 -19.90 -3.47
N LEU A 140 15.30 -19.37 -3.90
CA LEU A 140 13.99 -19.98 -3.70
C LEU A 140 13.85 -21.32 -4.43
N LEU A 141 14.31 -21.38 -5.69
CA LEU A 141 14.24 -22.58 -6.53
C LEU A 141 15.30 -23.63 -6.15
N ALA A 142 16.47 -23.19 -5.69
CA ALA A 142 17.53 -24.08 -5.21
C ALA A 142 17.24 -24.66 -3.83
N HIS A 143 16.38 -24.02 -3.03
CA HIS A 143 15.96 -24.57 -1.75
C HIS A 143 15.10 -25.82 -1.96
N HIS A 144 15.55 -26.99 -1.48
CA HIS A 144 14.78 -28.24 -1.60
C HIS A 144 14.01 -28.60 -0.31
N GLY A 145 14.02 -27.71 0.68
CA GLY A 145 13.36 -27.91 1.96
C GLY A 145 11.91 -27.40 2.00
N SER A 146 11.17 -27.87 3.00
CA SER A 146 9.81 -27.39 3.33
C SER A 146 9.84 -26.23 4.33
N ASP A 147 10.92 -25.43 4.36
CA ASP A 147 11.00 -24.28 5.27
C ASP A 147 10.12 -23.15 4.75
N SER A 148 8.87 -23.16 5.21
CA SER A 148 7.87 -22.17 4.81
C SER A 148 8.28 -20.74 5.16
N LEU A 149 9.04 -20.51 6.23
CA LEU A 149 9.47 -19.16 6.61
C LEU A 149 10.48 -18.61 5.60
N LEU A 150 11.48 -19.42 5.25
CA LEU A 150 12.47 -19.04 4.25
C LEU A 150 11.84 -18.85 2.86
N ILE A 151 10.92 -19.74 2.45
CA ILE A 151 10.18 -19.63 1.19
C ILE A 151 9.41 -18.30 1.12
N LEU A 152 8.67 -17.96 2.18
CA LEU A 152 7.89 -16.72 2.24
C LEU A 152 8.80 -15.48 2.26
N HIS A 153 9.95 -15.55 2.94
CA HIS A 153 10.92 -14.46 2.96
C HIS A 153 11.55 -14.21 1.58
N LEU A 154 12.00 -15.27 0.90
CA LEU A 154 12.58 -15.15 -0.45
C LEU A 154 11.55 -14.66 -1.47
N LEU A 155 10.30 -15.15 -1.37
CA LEU A 155 9.20 -14.67 -2.20
C LEU A 155 8.93 -13.17 -1.93
N TYR A 156 8.86 -12.76 -0.66
CA TYR A 156 8.69 -11.36 -0.30
C TYR A 156 9.80 -10.49 -0.92
N THR A 157 11.06 -10.87 -0.73
CA THR A 157 12.19 -10.12 -1.29
C THR A 157 12.09 -10.01 -2.80
N ARG A 158 11.74 -11.09 -3.50
CA ARG A 158 11.53 -11.05 -4.95
C ARG A 158 10.42 -10.08 -5.35
N LEU A 159 9.22 -10.22 -4.76
CA LEU A 159 8.08 -9.38 -5.09
C LEU A 159 8.33 -7.90 -4.77
N ALA A 160 8.97 -7.61 -3.63
CA ALA A 160 9.34 -6.25 -3.25
C ALA A 160 10.36 -5.65 -4.23
N CYS A 161 11.39 -6.40 -4.59
CA CYS A 161 12.38 -5.94 -5.58
C CYS A 161 11.75 -5.67 -6.95
N LEU A 162 10.78 -6.50 -7.38
CA LEU A 162 10.02 -6.26 -8.62
C LEU A 162 9.25 -4.94 -8.58
N VAL A 163 8.61 -4.62 -7.44
CA VAL A 163 7.95 -3.33 -7.25
C VAL A 163 8.95 -2.17 -7.31
N LEU A 164 10.13 -2.33 -6.67
CA LEU A 164 11.17 -1.30 -6.62
C LEU A 164 11.80 -1.01 -7.99
N ILE A 165 11.95 -2.00 -8.86
CA ILE A 165 12.39 -1.79 -10.25
C ILE A 165 11.25 -1.38 -11.18
N SER A 166 10.14 -0.87 -10.63
CA SER A 166 8.97 -0.42 -11.38
C SER A 166 8.32 -1.50 -12.25
N ARG A 167 8.34 -2.75 -11.79
CA ARG A 167 7.63 -3.91 -12.37
C ARG A 167 6.58 -4.51 -11.44
N PRO A 168 5.62 -3.69 -10.93
CA PRO A 168 4.53 -4.20 -10.09
C PRO A 168 3.59 -5.15 -10.86
N ASP A 169 3.57 -5.05 -12.20
CA ASP A 169 2.84 -5.96 -13.09
C ASP A 169 3.32 -7.41 -12.97
N LEU A 170 4.65 -7.62 -12.94
CA LEU A 170 5.24 -8.94 -12.75
C LEU A 170 5.03 -9.42 -11.32
N ALA A 171 5.26 -8.55 -10.33
CA ALA A 171 5.04 -8.88 -8.93
C ALA A 171 3.59 -9.36 -8.70
N ALA A 172 2.60 -8.68 -9.28
CA ALA A 172 1.20 -9.06 -9.15
C ALA A 172 0.92 -10.45 -9.74
N GLN A 173 1.48 -10.76 -10.92
CA GLN A 173 1.34 -12.06 -11.58
C GLN A 173 2.02 -13.18 -10.77
N GLU A 174 3.24 -12.95 -10.30
CA GLU A 174 4.01 -13.93 -9.52
C GLU A 174 3.42 -14.16 -8.11
N ALA A 175 2.65 -13.22 -7.59
CA ALA A 175 1.92 -13.37 -6.32
C ALA A 175 0.63 -14.19 -6.44
N LEU A 176 0.07 -14.35 -7.65
CA LEU A 176 -1.22 -15.03 -7.88
C LEU A 176 -1.30 -16.44 -7.26
N PRO A 177 -0.29 -17.33 -7.40
CA PRO A 177 -0.38 -18.67 -6.83
C PRO A 177 -0.60 -18.67 -5.32
N LEU A 178 0.06 -17.76 -4.60
CA LEU A 178 -0.10 -17.61 -3.15
C LEU A 178 -1.46 -17.00 -2.81
N LEU A 179 -1.89 -15.96 -3.55
CA LEU A 179 -3.20 -15.33 -3.40
C LEU A 179 -4.35 -16.33 -3.63
N ASP A 180 -4.27 -17.13 -4.70
CA ASP A 180 -5.25 -18.16 -5.04
C ASP A 180 -5.34 -19.24 -3.97
N MET A 181 -4.19 -19.66 -3.43
CA MET A 181 -4.16 -20.61 -2.32
C MET A 181 -4.88 -20.04 -1.08
N MET A 182 -4.58 -18.78 -0.72
CA MET A 182 -5.25 -18.12 0.40
C MET A 182 -6.76 -17.97 0.16
N ALA A 183 -7.17 -17.60 -1.05
CA ALA A 183 -8.58 -17.42 -1.42
C ALA A 183 -9.37 -18.73 -1.39
N ARG A 184 -8.76 -19.87 -1.78
CA ARG A 184 -9.38 -21.20 -1.71
C ARG A 184 -9.58 -21.70 -0.28
N ASN A 185 -8.88 -21.10 0.68
CA ASN A 185 -8.93 -21.42 2.11
C ASN A 185 -8.85 -22.94 2.41
N PRO A 186 -7.82 -23.65 1.91
CA PRO A 186 -7.69 -25.08 2.17
C PRO A 186 -7.42 -25.36 3.66
N PRO A 187 -7.72 -26.58 4.15
CA PRO A 187 -7.39 -26.97 5.52
C PRO A 187 -5.89 -26.74 5.81
N GLY A 188 -5.59 -26.03 6.90
CA GLY A 188 -4.22 -25.72 7.31
C GLY A 188 -3.66 -24.39 6.82
N VAL A 189 -4.36 -23.64 5.95
CA VAL A 189 -3.91 -22.33 5.48
C VAL A 189 -3.67 -21.33 6.62
N GLN A 190 -4.44 -21.42 7.71
CA GLN A 190 -4.29 -20.52 8.85
C GLN A 190 -2.92 -20.63 9.52
N VAL A 191 -2.28 -21.80 9.47
CA VAL A 191 -0.91 -21.97 9.95
C VAL A 191 0.06 -21.17 9.07
N ILE A 192 -0.14 -21.19 7.74
CA ILE A 192 0.66 -20.37 6.81
C ILE A 192 0.42 -18.88 7.04
N VAL A 193 -0.82 -18.46 7.24
CA VAL A 193 -1.17 -17.05 7.52
C VAL A 193 -0.49 -16.55 8.80
N GLN A 194 -0.41 -17.39 9.83
CA GLN A 194 0.23 -17.05 11.11
C GLN A 194 1.75 -16.88 11.00
N ILE A 195 2.43 -17.69 10.18
CA ILE A 195 3.88 -17.59 9.96
C ILE A 195 4.26 -16.58 8.89
N MET A 196 3.29 -16.09 8.10
CA MET A 196 3.55 -15.16 7.01
C MET A 196 4.03 -13.80 7.55
N PRO A 197 5.19 -13.30 7.09
CA PRO A 197 5.66 -11.97 7.46
C PRO A 197 4.59 -10.91 7.21
N TRP A 198 4.40 -9.99 8.15
CA TRP A 198 3.33 -8.98 8.08
C TRP A 198 3.44 -8.13 6.81
N GLU A 199 4.66 -7.82 6.42
CA GLU A 199 5.07 -7.01 5.29
C GLU A 199 4.69 -7.70 3.97
N LEU A 200 4.82 -9.03 3.91
CA LEU A 200 4.33 -9.81 2.77
C LEU A 200 2.80 -9.74 2.69
N ARG A 201 2.09 -9.81 3.82
CA ARG A 201 0.62 -9.71 3.85
C ARG A 201 0.15 -8.36 3.30
N LEU A 202 0.81 -7.27 3.72
CA LEU A 202 0.55 -5.92 3.20
C LEU A 202 0.86 -5.81 1.70
N LEU A 203 2.00 -6.36 1.26
CA LEU A 203 2.39 -6.36 -0.14
C LEU A 203 1.38 -7.13 -1.01
N LEU A 204 0.92 -8.30 -0.57
CA LEU A 204 -0.09 -9.10 -1.28
C LEU A 204 -1.40 -8.34 -1.45
N VAL A 205 -1.82 -7.57 -0.44
CA VAL A 205 -3.02 -6.70 -0.53
C VAL A 205 -2.85 -5.61 -1.59
N ARG A 206 -1.65 -5.04 -1.73
CA ARG A 206 -1.34 -4.09 -2.80
C ARG A 206 -1.34 -4.77 -4.16
N LEU A 207 -0.65 -5.90 -4.29
CA LEU A 207 -0.45 -6.62 -5.55
C LEU A 207 -1.76 -7.15 -6.14
N GLN A 208 -2.69 -7.68 -5.34
CA GLN A 208 -4.00 -8.14 -5.83
C GLN A 208 -4.86 -7.01 -6.43
N SER A 209 -4.54 -5.75 -6.12
CA SER A 209 -5.28 -4.58 -6.61
C SER A 209 -4.72 -4.06 -7.94
N ILE A 210 -3.50 -4.47 -8.31
CA ILE A 210 -2.83 -4.02 -9.53
C ILE A 210 -3.45 -4.73 -10.73
N GLY A 211 -3.91 -3.96 -11.73
CA GLY A 211 -4.56 -4.48 -12.92
C GLY A 211 -5.97 -5.05 -12.70
N ALA A 212 -6.50 -4.98 -11.47
CA ALA A 212 -7.84 -5.46 -11.18
C ALA A 212 -8.92 -4.52 -11.76
N ALA A 213 -9.91 -5.10 -12.43
CA ALA A 213 -11.00 -4.35 -13.07
C ALA A 213 -11.97 -3.67 -12.08
N ASP A 214 -11.86 -3.97 -10.79
CA ASP A 214 -12.77 -3.48 -9.75
C ASP A 214 -12.37 -2.10 -9.21
N GLY A 215 -11.28 -1.52 -9.71
CA GLY A 215 -10.81 -0.18 -9.37
C GLY A 215 -10.27 -0.08 -7.96
N GLY A 216 -9.68 -1.15 -7.39
CA GLY A 216 -9.05 -1.13 -6.06
C GLY A 216 -9.96 -1.53 -4.89
N ARG A 217 -11.24 -1.84 -5.14
CA ARG A 217 -12.21 -2.23 -4.10
C ARG A 217 -11.78 -3.46 -3.30
N ARG A 218 -11.25 -4.50 -3.96
CA ARG A 218 -10.69 -5.69 -3.30
C ARG A 218 -9.53 -5.35 -2.36
N GLY A 219 -8.70 -4.38 -2.73
CA GLY A 219 -7.62 -3.88 -1.88
C GLY A 219 -8.15 -3.33 -0.56
N ILE A 220 -9.14 -2.44 -0.64
CA ILE A 220 -9.81 -1.88 0.54
C ILE A 220 -10.46 -2.97 1.39
N MET A 221 -11.19 -3.91 0.77
CA MET A 221 -11.82 -5.02 1.49
C MET A 221 -10.80 -5.87 2.25
N ALA A 222 -9.66 -6.16 1.62
CA ALA A 222 -8.60 -6.94 2.26
C ALA A 222 -7.87 -6.17 3.36
N LEU A 223 -7.69 -4.85 3.23
CA LEU A 223 -7.19 -4.01 4.33
C LEU A 223 -8.14 -4.03 5.55
N TYR A 224 -9.45 -3.99 5.31
CA TYR A 224 -10.43 -4.15 6.39
C TYR A 224 -10.42 -5.56 7.01
N ALA A 225 -10.19 -6.60 6.20
CA ALA A 225 -10.03 -7.96 6.71
C ALA A 225 -8.80 -8.08 7.62
N LEU A 226 -7.64 -7.53 7.20
CA LEU A 226 -6.44 -7.45 8.05
C LEU A 226 -6.68 -6.59 9.30
N SER A 227 -7.48 -5.52 9.20
CA SER A 227 -7.86 -4.69 10.35
C SER A 227 -8.72 -5.45 11.35
N ALA A 228 -9.66 -6.28 10.88
CA ALA A 228 -10.47 -7.14 11.75
C ALA A 228 -9.60 -8.16 12.50
N GLU A 229 -8.64 -8.76 11.81
CA GLU A 229 -7.66 -9.65 12.44
C GLU A 229 -6.77 -8.92 13.45
N ALA A 230 -6.24 -7.75 13.12
CA ALA A 230 -5.43 -6.95 14.04
C ALA A 230 -6.21 -6.58 15.29
N ARG A 231 -7.50 -6.23 15.16
CA ARG A 231 -8.40 -5.97 16.30
C ARG A 231 -8.62 -7.22 17.16
N ALA A 232 -8.78 -8.39 16.56
CA ALA A 232 -8.93 -9.65 17.29
C ALA A 232 -7.67 -9.95 18.12
N ASN A 233 -6.50 -9.92 17.48
CA ASN A 233 -5.22 -10.15 18.16
C ASN A 233 -4.93 -9.09 19.24
N LEU A 234 -5.32 -7.83 19.01
CA LEU A 234 -5.19 -6.77 20.01
C LEU A 234 -6.07 -7.04 21.24
N ARG A 235 -7.30 -7.53 21.04
CA ARG A 235 -8.19 -7.92 22.16
C ARG A 235 -7.57 -9.07 22.94
N ASP A 236 -7.10 -10.10 22.24
CA ASP A 236 -6.48 -11.28 22.87
C ASP A 236 -5.22 -10.88 23.67
N ALA A 237 -4.36 -10.03 23.10
CA ALA A 237 -3.16 -9.51 23.78
C ALA A 237 -3.52 -8.73 25.05
N ARG A 238 -4.55 -7.87 25.00
CA ARG A 238 -5.05 -7.12 26.16
C ARG A 238 -5.63 -8.03 27.24
N THR A 239 -6.41 -9.04 26.85
CA THR A 239 -6.96 -10.03 27.80
C THR A 239 -5.86 -10.84 28.49
N ASN A 240 -4.78 -11.15 27.77
CA ASN A 240 -3.65 -11.90 28.30
C ASN A 240 -2.61 -11.04 29.05
N GLY A 241 -2.79 -9.70 29.08
CA GLY A 241 -1.84 -8.78 29.71
C GLY A 241 -0.50 -8.69 28.97
N ASP A 242 -0.46 -9.03 27.68
CA ASP A 242 0.74 -9.00 26.85
C ASP A 242 0.94 -7.60 26.25
N ASN A 243 1.73 -6.78 26.96
CA ASN A 243 1.96 -5.38 26.59
C ASN A 243 2.73 -5.24 25.25
N ASP A 244 3.66 -6.14 24.96
CA ASP A 244 4.49 -6.09 23.75
C ASP A 244 3.62 -6.37 22.52
N ASN A 245 2.82 -7.44 22.56
CA ASN A 245 1.88 -7.72 21.48
C ASN A 245 0.79 -6.65 21.38
N THR A 246 0.35 -6.07 22.51
CA THR A 246 -0.59 -4.95 22.50
C THR A 246 -0.03 -3.76 21.72
N ALA A 247 1.24 -3.40 21.94
CA ALA A 247 1.89 -2.32 21.20
C ALA A 247 2.03 -2.64 19.71
N ILE A 248 2.48 -3.86 19.37
CA ILE A 248 2.64 -4.31 17.97
C ILE A 248 1.30 -4.24 17.22
N TRP A 249 0.22 -4.80 17.78
CA TRP A 249 -1.08 -4.84 17.10
C TRP A 249 -1.76 -3.48 17.05
N THR A 250 -1.50 -2.60 18.02
CA THR A 250 -1.94 -1.20 17.98
C THR A 250 -1.28 -0.47 16.82
N ASN A 251 0.05 -0.56 16.69
CA ASN A 251 0.79 0.07 15.59
C ASN A 251 0.33 -0.45 14.22
N ARG A 252 0.13 -1.77 14.08
CA ARG A 252 -0.39 -2.38 12.85
C ARG A 252 -1.79 -1.89 12.51
N LEU A 253 -2.68 -1.76 13.49
CA LEU A 253 -4.05 -1.28 13.27
C LEU A 253 -4.07 0.19 12.83
N GLN A 254 -3.21 1.02 13.40
CA GLN A 254 -3.05 2.42 13.00
C GLN A 254 -2.52 2.54 11.57
N ASP A 255 -1.46 1.79 11.23
CA ASP A 255 -0.89 1.73 9.88
C ASP A 255 -1.95 1.27 8.84
N LEU A 256 -2.72 0.22 9.15
CA LEU A 256 -3.83 -0.22 8.30
C LEU A 256 -4.89 0.87 8.11
N GLY A 257 -5.24 1.60 9.17
CA GLY A 257 -6.16 2.74 9.10
C GLY A 257 -5.68 3.81 8.10
N LEU A 258 -4.39 4.14 8.13
CA LEU A 258 -3.77 5.07 7.18
C LEU A 258 -3.73 4.51 5.75
N ARG A 259 -3.39 3.22 5.58
CA ARG A 259 -3.38 2.57 4.25
C ARG A 259 -4.77 2.50 3.60
N VAL A 260 -5.83 2.34 4.40
CA VAL A 260 -7.21 2.43 3.89
C VAL A 260 -7.49 3.83 3.35
N CYS A 261 -7.04 4.87 4.06
CA CYS A 261 -7.13 6.25 3.56
C CYS A 261 -6.36 6.40 2.24
N ASP A 262 -5.11 5.92 2.18
CA ASP A 262 -4.28 6.01 0.98
C ASP A 262 -4.95 5.32 -0.22
N ALA A 263 -5.51 4.12 -0.01
CA ALA A 263 -6.27 3.39 -1.04
C ALA A 263 -7.53 4.14 -1.49
N LEU A 264 -8.28 4.77 -0.59
CA LEU A 264 -9.44 5.60 -0.93
C LEU A 264 -9.02 6.83 -1.76
N VAL A 265 -7.88 7.45 -1.43
CA VAL A 265 -7.34 8.59 -2.19
C VAL A 265 -6.94 8.17 -3.59
N GLU A 266 -6.26 7.03 -3.75
CA GLU A 266 -5.88 6.49 -5.05
C GLU A 266 -7.09 6.13 -5.93
N MET A 267 -8.18 5.66 -5.31
CA MET A 267 -9.45 5.42 -5.99
C MET A 267 -10.19 6.70 -6.40
N GLY A 268 -9.74 7.87 -5.93
CA GLY A 268 -10.41 9.15 -6.15
C GLY A 268 -11.61 9.40 -5.23
N GLU A 269 -11.84 8.55 -4.23
CA GLU A 269 -12.93 8.65 -3.26
C GLU A 269 -12.55 9.62 -2.11
N LEU A 270 -12.19 10.85 -2.46
CA LEU A 270 -11.55 11.82 -1.56
C LEU A 270 -12.43 12.23 -0.37
N GLU A 271 -13.74 12.36 -0.58
CA GLU A 271 -14.70 12.67 0.50
C GLU A 271 -14.81 11.51 1.50
N THR A 272 -14.77 10.27 0.99
CA THR A 272 -14.79 9.07 1.83
C THR A 272 -13.48 8.94 2.60
N ALA A 273 -12.34 9.22 1.96
CA ALA A 273 -11.04 9.28 2.62
C ALA A 273 -11.02 10.32 3.75
N THR A 274 -11.62 11.50 3.54
CA THR A 274 -11.71 12.56 4.55
C THR A 274 -12.50 12.09 5.77
N ARG A 275 -13.71 11.55 5.54
CA ARG A 275 -14.55 10.97 6.61
C ARG A 275 -13.83 9.83 7.33
N HIS A 276 -13.11 8.98 6.62
CA HIS A 276 -12.36 7.88 7.22
C HIS A 276 -11.24 8.41 8.14
N LEU A 277 -10.44 9.39 7.72
CA LEU A 277 -9.44 10.03 8.60
C LEU A 277 -10.06 10.66 9.84
N ASP A 278 -11.27 11.20 9.74
CA ASP A 278 -11.98 11.75 10.91
C ASP A 278 -12.39 10.70 11.94
N THR A 279 -12.50 9.43 11.54
CA THR A 279 -12.80 8.32 12.45
C THR A 279 -11.56 7.66 13.08
N LEU A 280 -10.36 7.98 12.60
CA LEU A 280 -9.14 7.38 13.14
C LEU A 280 -8.82 7.99 14.51
N ALA A 281 -8.65 7.11 15.50
CA ALA A 281 -8.23 7.44 16.86
C ALA A 281 -6.84 6.87 17.14
N ASP A 282 -6.22 7.34 18.23
CA ASP A 282 -4.91 6.88 18.73
C ASP A 282 -3.72 7.07 17.77
N ILE A 283 -3.92 7.77 16.65
CA ILE A 283 -2.83 8.17 15.75
C ILE A 283 -2.20 9.45 16.29
N ASP A 284 -0.87 9.57 16.13
CA ASP A 284 -0.15 10.81 16.39
C ASP A 284 -0.91 12.04 15.86
N PRO A 285 -1.33 12.98 16.73
CA PRO A 285 -2.17 14.11 16.36
C PRO A 285 -1.55 14.97 15.25
N ASP A 286 -0.24 15.18 15.29
CA ASP A 286 0.49 15.97 14.30
C ASP A 286 0.48 15.30 12.92
N ASN A 287 0.79 14.00 12.86
CA ASN A 287 0.70 13.22 11.62
C ASN A 287 -0.73 13.16 11.07
N LEU A 288 -1.73 13.00 11.94
CA LEU A 288 -3.13 12.97 11.52
C LEU A 288 -3.58 14.33 10.97
N ALA A 289 -3.28 15.42 11.69
CA ALA A 289 -3.57 16.79 11.27
C ALA A 289 -2.88 17.13 9.94
N TYR A 290 -1.61 16.74 9.78
CA TYR A 290 -0.86 16.91 8.53
C TYR A 290 -1.52 16.21 7.34
N ARG A 291 -1.90 14.92 7.50
CA ARG A 291 -2.58 14.15 6.45
C ARG A 291 -3.96 14.74 6.11
N LYS A 292 -4.72 15.16 7.12
CA LYS A 292 -6.01 15.86 6.91
C LYS A 292 -5.82 17.16 6.14
N ALA A 293 -4.81 17.96 6.48
CA ALA A 293 -4.51 19.20 5.78
C ALA A 293 -4.17 18.94 4.30
N LEU A 294 -3.29 17.98 4.00
CA LEU A 294 -2.94 17.61 2.63
C LEU A 294 -4.15 17.14 1.82
N LEU A 295 -4.99 16.27 2.40
CA LEU A 295 -6.20 15.77 1.74
C LEU A 295 -7.19 16.91 1.45
N LYS A 296 -7.36 17.83 2.39
CA LYS A 296 -8.23 19.00 2.21
C LYS A 296 -7.72 19.94 1.12
N VAL A 297 -6.42 20.19 1.03
CA VAL A 297 -5.81 20.90 -0.11
C VAL A 297 -6.13 20.18 -1.42
N ARG A 298 -5.99 18.84 -1.45
CA ARG A 298 -6.26 18.03 -2.65
C ARG A 298 -7.72 18.13 -3.13
N VAL A 299 -8.67 18.28 -2.21
CA VAL A 299 -10.11 18.47 -2.50
C VAL A 299 -10.46 19.94 -2.81
N GLY A 300 -9.56 20.88 -2.53
CA GLY A 300 -9.76 22.32 -2.72
C GLY A 300 -10.30 23.07 -1.49
N ASP A 301 -10.41 22.41 -0.34
CA ASP A 301 -10.79 23.03 0.94
C ASP A 301 -9.54 23.60 1.66
N VAL A 302 -8.96 24.66 1.08
CA VAL A 302 -7.74 25.30 1.65
C VAL A 302 -8.02 25.88 3.05
N SER A 303 -9.21 26.45 3.27
CA SER A 303 -9.63 26.99 4.57
C SER A 303 -9.70 25.90 5.65
N GLY A 304 -10.26 24.73 5.32
CA GLY A 304 -10.24 23.58 6.20
C GLY A 304 -8.82 23.05 6.44
N ALA A 305 -7.97 23.05 5.42
CA ALA A 305 -6.59 22.62 5.56
C ALA A 305 -5.80 23.51 6.53
N ARG A 306 -6.00 24.83 6.46
CA ARG A 306 -5.43 25.81 7.42
C ARG A 306 -5.85 25.50 8.86
N ARG A 307 -7.14 25.23 9.10
CA ARG A 307 -7.64 24.80 10.44
C ARG A 307 -7.01 23.51 10.94
N CYS A 308 -6.74 22.54 10.06
CA CYS A 308 -6.02 21.33 10.45
C CYS A 308 -4.56 21.65 10.83
N ALA A 309 -3.88 22.50 10.06
CA ALA A 309 -2.51 22.90 10.35
C ALA A 309 -2.36 23.71 11.65
N GLU A 310 -3.39 24.44 12.07
CA GLU A 310 -3.41 25.15 13.37
C GLU A 310 -3.27 24.20 14.56
N GLN A 311 -3.73 22.95 14.42
CA GLN A 311 -3.67 21.92 15.46
C GLN A 311 -2.29 21.26 15.57
N MET A 312 -1.38 21.53 14.64
CA MET A 312 -0.06 20.91 14.60
C MET A 312 0.95 21.59 15.51
N HIS A 313 1.78 20.78 16.17
CA HIS A 313 2.89 21.24 17.00
C HIS A 313 4.23 21.28 16.26
N ASP A 314 4.45 20.39 15.29
CA ASP A 314 5.62 20.38 14.40
C ASP A 314 5.66 21.65 13.53
N ALA A 315 6.50 22.61 13.96
CA ALA A 315 6.65 23.90 13.31
C ALA A 315 7.20 23.79 11.87
N GLY A 316 8.09 22.83 11.60
CA GLY A 316 8.69 22.63 10.27
C GLY A 316 7.65 22.13 9.27
N ARG A 317 6.91 21.09 9.65
CA ARG A 317 5.80 20.57 8.82
C ARG A 317 4.68 21.58 8.65
N LYS A 318 4.36 22.34 9.70
CA LYS A 318 3.35 23.40 9.66
C LYS A 318 3.73 24.51 8.68
N LYS A 319 4.94 25.06 8.79
CA LYS A 319 5.47 26.05 7.83
C LYS A 319 5.47 25.50 6.39
N GLY A 320 5.79 24.22 6.23
CA GLY A 320 5.69 23.53 4.94
C GLY A 320 4.26 23.53 4.38
N LEU A 321 3.26 23.22 5.20
CA LEU A 321 1.85 23.33 4.78
C LEU A 321 1.45 24.78 4.46
N GLU A 322 1.92 25.75 5.25
CA GLU A 322 1.66 27.18 4.99
C GLU A 322 2.20 27.60 3.61
N ALA A 323 3.43 27.21 3.26
CA ALA A 323 3.97 27.45 1.93
C ALA A 323 3.18 26.74 0.82
N LEU A 324 2.65 25.54 1.08
CA LEU A 324 1.75 24.84 0.16
C LEU A 324 0.40 25.56 0.00
N PHE A 325 -0.14 26.15 1.06
CA PHE A 325 -1.38 26.93 0.99
C PHE A 325 -1.19 28.19 0.15
N GLU A 326 -0.03 28.85 0.23
CA GLU A 326 0.30 29.96 -0.67
C GLU A 326 0.35 29.52 -2.15
N VAL A 327 0.84 28.30 -2.44
CA VAL A 327 0.73 27.73 -3.80
C VAL A 327 -0.73 27.53 -4.20
N ALA A 328 -1.55 26.97 -3.31
CA ALA A 328 -2.97 26.72 -3.57
C ALA A 328 -3.77 28.02 -3.82
N ASP A 329 -3.39 29.11 -3.14
CA ASP A 329 -3.99 30.44 -3.32
C ASP A 329 -3.42 31.21 -4.54
N GLY A 330 -2.46 30.62 -5.27
CA GLY A 330 -1.81 31.24 -6.42
C GLY A 330 -0.74 32.29 -6.07
N ASN A 331 -0.39 32.41 -4.78
CA ASN A 331 0.63 33.32 -4.26
C ASN A 331 2.05 32.72 -4.37
N TYR A 332 2.46 32.35 -5.59
CA TYR A 332 3.72 31.63 -5.83
C TYR A 332 4.96 32.37 -5.29
N SER A 333 5.00 33.71 -5.33
CA SER A 333 6.12 34.50 -4.80
C SER A 333 6.30 34.33 -3.29
N SER A 334 5.19 34.22 -2.53
CA SER A 334 5.24 33.95 -1.09
C SER A 334 5.62 32.51 -0.82
N ALA A 335 5.06 31.56 -1.58
CA ALA A 335 5.43 30.16 -1.49
C ALA A 335 6.93 29.93 -1.72
N ILE A 336 7.51 30.51 -2.78
CA ILE A 336 8.96 30.38 -3.09
C ILE A 336 9.81 30.84 -1.90
N ARG A 337 9.50 32.01 -1.32
CA ARG A 337 10.22 32.50 -0.13
C ARG A 337 10.09 31.54 1.04
N GLY A 338 8.87 31.05 1.31
CA GLY A 338 8.62 30.06 2.36
C GLY A 338 9.44 28.79 2.17
N TRP A 339 9.44 28.23 0.96
CA TRP A 339 10.21 27.02 0.64
C TRP A 339 11.72 27.23 0.75
N GLN A 340 12.25 28.37 0.29
CA GLN A 340 13.67 28.69 0.39
C GLN A 340 14.13 28.83 1.84
N MET A 341 13.38 29.56 2.67
CA MET A 341 13.67 29.66 4.10
C MET A 341 13.64 28.28 4.77
N LEU A 342 12.67 27.43 4.41
CA LEU A 342 12.59 26.07 4.95
C LEU A 342 13.76 25.19 4.53
N ALA A 343 14.19 25.29 3.27
CA ALA A 343 15.37 24.57 2.77
C ALA A 343 16.65 25.00 3.49
N GLU A 344 16.77 26.28 3.84
CA GLU A 344 17.89 26.80 4.66
C GLU A 344 17.83 26.33 6.12
N GLU A 345 16.63 26.37 6.74
CA GLU A 345 16.42 25.96 8.14
C GLU A 345 16.56 24.44 8.35
N HIS A 346 16.21 23.63 7.36
CA HIS A 346 16.08 22.17 7.48
C HIS A 346 16.94 21.45 6.42
N ALA A 347 18.26 21.59 6.53
CA ALA A 347 19.20 20.88 5.66
C ALA A 347 18.92 19.36 5.66
N GLY A 348 18.81 18.76 4.47
CA GLY A 348 18.43 17.35 4.28
C GLY A 348 16.96 17.11 3.93
N HIS A 349 16.08 18.11 4.02
CA HIS A 349 14.69 18.03 3.55
C HIS A 349 14.54 18.57 2.12
N GLU A 350 15.03 17.78 1.17
CA GLU A 350 15.16 18.18 -0.25
C GLU A 350 13.82 18.36 -0.97
N SER A 351 12.72 17.91 -0.37
CA SER A 351 11.36 18.19 -0.82
C SER A 351 11.03 19.68 -0.79
N PHE A 352 11.59 20.46 0.13
CA PHE A 352 11.39 21.91 0.16
C PHE A 352 12.05 22.59 -1.03
N THR A 353 13.29 22.21 -1.35
CA THR A 353 14.02 22.69 -2.52
C THR A 353 13.32 22.32 -3.83
N GLN A 354 12.79 21.08 -3.93
CA GLN A 354 11.94 20.65 -5.03
C GLN A 354 10.69 21.50 -5.19
N ASN A 355 9.97 21.75 -4.09
CA ASN A 355 8.75 22.55 -4.11
C ASN A 355 9.04 24.02 -4.48
N ALA A 356 10.20 24.56 -4.07
CA ALA A 356 10.67 25.87 -4.53
C ALA A 356 10.91 25.88 -6.04
N ALA A 357 11.60 24.87 -6.58
CA ALA A 357 11.84 24.74 -8.02
C ALA A 357 10.54 24.63 -8.84
N VAL A 358 9.59 23.81 -8.38
CA VAL A 358 8.26 23.71 -9.01
C VAL A 358 7.52 25.04 -8.94
N SER A 359 7.57 25.74 -7.80
CA SER A 359 6.93 27.06 -7.66
C SER A 359 7.59 28.10 -8.59
N LEU A 360 8.91 28.02 -8.83
CA LEU A 360 9.60 28.87 -9.81
C LEU A 360 9.07 28.65 -11.23
N LEU A 361 8.76 27.40 -11.62
CA LEU A 361 8.15 27.09 -12.92
C LEU A 361 6.80 27.80 -13.10
N TYR A 362 5.94 27.80 -12.08
CA TYR A 362 4.65 28.50 -12.12
C TYR A 362 4.78 30.02 -12.30
N THR A 363 5.94 30.60 -11.94
CA THR A 363 6.24 32.02 -12.16
C THR A 363 6.96 32.31 -13.49
N GLY A 364 7.17 31.30 -14.34
CA GLY A 364 7.91 31.44 -15.60
C GLY A 364 9.42 31.56 -15.44
N ARG A 365 9.97 31.36 -14.23
CA ARG A 365 11.42 31.39 -13.97
C ARG A 365 12.06 30.02 -14.22
N ILE A 366 11.97 29.57 -15.46
CA ILE A 366 12.32 28.20 -15.85
C ILE A 366 13.82 27.93 -15.69
N THR A 367 14.69 28.88 -16.05
CA THR A 367 16.15 28.74 -15.86
C THR A 367 16.51 28.57 -14.39
N SER A 368 15.94 29.37 -13.49
CA SER A 368 16.20 29.23 -12.05
C SER A 368 15.69 27.89 -11.51
N ALA A 369 14.55 27.39 -11.99
CA ALA A 369 14.07 26.06 -11.64
C ALA A 369 15.02 24.96 -12.14
N GLN A 370 15.55 25.10 -13.36
CA GLN A 370 16.55 24.20 -13.91
C GLN A 370 17.81 24.17 -13.04
N ASP A 371 18.38 25.33 -12.71
CA ASP A 371 19.61 25.44 -11.92
C ASP A 371 19.45 24.74 -10.56
N VAL A 372 18.32 24.94 -9.89
CA VAL A 372 18.01 24.31 -8.59
C VAL A 372 17.88 22.78 -8.72
N LEU A 373 17.19 22.29 -9.75
CA LEU A 373 17.02 20.85 -9.95
C LEU A 373 18.32 20.16 -10.40
N GLU A 374 19.14 20.83 -11.21
CA GLU A 374 20.46 20.33 -11.60
C GLU A 374 21.41 20.25 -10.40
N ASP A 375 21.42 21.26 -9.53
CA ASP A 375 22.18 21.25 -8.28
C ASP A 375 21.75 20.08 -7.36
N LEU A 376 20.44 19.89 -7.16
CA LEU A 376 19.91 18.75 -6.42
C LEU A 376 20.38 17.41 -7.01
N SER A 377 20.36 17.29 -8.34
CA SER A 377 20.80 16.09 -9.05
C SER A 377 22.30 15.82 -8.91
N ALA A 378 23.10 16.84 -8.65
CA ALA A 378 24.54 16.69 -8.44
C ALA A 378 24.89 16.23 -7.02
N ARG A 379 24.08 16.62 -6.02
CA ARG A 379 24.38 16.39 -4.60
C ARG A 379 23.69 15.16 -4.00
N LEU A 380 22.62 14.66 -4.62
CA LEU A 380 21.73 13.65 -4.04
C LEU A 380 21.62 12.41 -4.92
N PRO A 381 21.35 11.24 -4.32
CA PRO A 381 20.85 10.10 -5.06
C PRO A 381 19.60 10.49 -5.85
N MET A 382 19.58 10.14 -7.14
CA MET A 382 18.43 10.44 -8.00
C MET A 382 17.18 9.73 -7.49
N PHE A 383 16.06 10.44 -7.40
CA PHE A 383 14.76 9.89 -7.01
C PHE A 383 13.67 10.23 -8.02
N PRO A 384 12.57 9.46 -8.10
CA PRO A 384 11.60 9.56 -9.20
C PRO A 384 11.04 10.98 -9.41
N THR A 385 10.70 11.69 -8.32
CA THR A 385 10.18 13.07 -8.42
C THR A 385 11.22 14.04 -8.98
N LEU A 386 12.50 13.91 -8.60
CA LEU A 386 13.58 14.73 -9.14
C LEU A 386 13.78 14.46 -10.63
N LEU A 387 13.86 13.19 -11.02
CA LEU A 387 14.03 12.78 -12.42
C LEU A 387 12.87 13.27 -13.27
N PHE A 388 11.63 13.13 -12.77
CA PHE A 388 10.44 13.61 -13.46
C PHE A 388 10.46 15.13 -13.64
N ASN A 389 10.72 15.89 -12.58
CA ASN A 389 10.74 17.36 -12.62
C ASN A 389 11.85 17.86 -13.55
N LEU A 390 13.08 17.37 -13.40
CA LEU A 390 14.22 17.80 -14.21
C LEU A 390 14.05 17.41 -15.69
N SER A 391 13.55 16.21 -15.97
CA SER A 391 13.23 15.78 -17.34
C SER A 391 12.15 16.65 -17.97
N THR A 392 11.14 17.07 -17.18
CA THR A 392 10.11 18.02 -17.64
C THR A 392 10.73 19.38 -17.97
N VAL A 393 11.62 19.89 -17.12
CA VAL A 393 12.32 21.16 -17.39
C VAL A 393 13.15 21.08 -18.66
N TYR A 394 13.87 19.98 -18.91
CA TYR A 394 14.59 19.79 -20.17
C TYR A 394 13.67 19.84 -21.40
N GLU A 395 12.49 19.22 -21.33
CA GLU A 395 11.49 19.28 -22.40
C GLU A 395 10.97 20.70 -22.65
N LEU A 396 10.88 21.54 -21.61
CA LEU A 396 10.39 22.92 -21.70
C LEU A 396 11.47 23.92 -22.15
N CYS A 397 12.74 23.67 -21.80
CA CYS A 397 13.83 24.64 -21.98
C CYS A 397 14.61 24.49 -23.27
N THR A 398 14.62 23.31 -23.91
CA THR A 398 15.56 23.04 -25.00
C THR A 398 15.05 22.02 -26.01
N GLU A 399 15.36 22.26 -27.29
CA GLU A 399 15.17 21.28 -28.36
C GLU A 399 16.13 20.07 -28.23
N ARG A 400 17.20 20.22 -27.43
CA ARG A 400 18.17 19.16 -27.13
C ARG A 400 17.83 18.40 -25.83
N ALA A 401 16.54 18.29 -25.51
CA ALA A 401 16.08 17.63 -24.28
C ALA A 401 16.57 16.17 -24.19
N ILE A 402 16.61 15.45 -25.31
CA ILE A 402 17.09 14.07 -25.38
C ILE A 402 18.57 13.97 -24.97
N ASP A 403 19.42 14.87 -25.48
CA ASP A 403 20.84 14.91 -25.14
C ASP A 403 21.04 15.17 -23.64
N ARG A 404 20.27 16.11 -23.07
CA ARG A 404 20.32 16.45 -21.64
C ARG A 404 19.87 15.31 -20.75
N LYS A 405 18.77 14.63 -21.10
CA LYS A 405 18.29 13.43 -20.38
C LYS A 405 19.31 12.29 -20.49
N THR A 406 19.94 12.10 -21.64
CA THR A 406 20.98 11.07 -21.82
C THR A 406 22.22 11.38 -20.97
N ALA A 407 22.62 12.65 -20.86
CA ALA A 407 23.70 13.06 -19.96
C ALA A 407 23.31 12.88 -18.47
N LEU A 408 22.04 13.10 -18.12
CA LEU A 408 21.52 12.85 -16.77
C LEU A 408 21.57 11.36 -16.41
N VAL A 409 21.24 10.48 -17.37
CA VAL A 409 21.38 9.02 -17.23
C VAL A 409 22.84 8.63 -16.94
N GLN A 410 23.80 9.18 -17.69
CA GLN A 410 25.22 8.91 -17.46
C GLN A 410 25.65 9.32 -16.05
N ARG A 411 25.30 10.53 -15.63
CA ARG A 411 25.60 11.02 -14.27
C ARG A 411 24.97 10.16 -13.19
N ALA A 412 23.72 9.73 -13.38
CA ALA A 412 23.04 8.87 -12.41
C ALA A 412 23.75 7.52 -12.26
N ALA A 413 24.25 6.94 -13.34
CA ALA A 413 25.00 5.68 -13.33
C ALA A 413 26.41 5.79 -12.70
N GLU A 414 26.97 7.00 -12.64
CA GLU A 414 28.25 7.32 -11.99
C GLU A 414 28.11 7.56 -10.47
N GLN A 415 26.90 7.77 -9.97
CA GLN A 415 26.66 7.95 -8.53
C GLN A 415 26.93 6.66 -7.74
N GLU A 416 27.26 6.83 -6.46
CA GLU A 416 27.46 5.71 -5.54
C GLU A 416 26.16 4.89 -5.40
N PRO A 417 26.22 3.55 -5.55
CA PRO A 417 25.06 2.71 -5.35
C PRO A 417 24.53 2.76 -3.93
N GLY A 418 23.20 2.78 -3.80
CA GLY A 418 22.53 2.75 -2.52
C GLY A 418 21.06 2.33 -2.66
N PRO A 419 20.45 1.87 -1.56
CA PRO A 419 19.07 1.38 -1.55
C PRO A 419 18.03 2.51 -1.54
N ASP A 420 18.49 3.72 -1.26
CA ASP A 420 17.65 4.89 -1.09
C ASP A 420 16.89 5.22 -2.38
N SER A 421 15.76 5.90 -2.20
CA SER A 421 15.00 6.48 -3.31
C SER A 421 14.50 5.49 -4.38
N GLY A 422 14.47 4.19 -4.10
CA GLY A 422 14.08 3.17 -5.09
C GLY A 422 15.25 2.46 -5.77
N GLY A 423 16.49 2.70 -5.32
CA GLY A 423 17.68 1.96 -5.73
C GLY A 423 18.59 2.71 -6.68
N TRP A 424 19.74 2.10 -6.98
CA TRP A 424 20.75 2.70 -7.85
C TRP A 424 20.37 2.62 -9.33
N GLU A 425 19.96 1.44 -9.80
CA GLU A 425 19.57 1.24 -11.19
C GLU A 425 18.24 1.94 -11.48
N ARG A 426 18.20 2.75 -12.54
CA ARG A 426 17.00 3.46 -12.98
C ARG A 426 16.57 3.01 -14.37
N SER A 427 15.28 2.87 -14.54
CA SER A 427 14.67 2.52 -15.82
C SER A 427 14.67 3.70 -16.79
N THR A 428 14.64 3.40 -18.08
CA THR A 428 14.64 4.41 -19.16
C THR A 428 13.42 5.33 -19.06
N PHE A 429 12.26 4.81 -18.66
CA PHE A 429 11.03 5.60 -18.55
C PHE A 429 11.11 6.64 -17.41
N GLU A 430 11.88 6.40 -16.34
CA GLU A 430 12.05 7.37 -15.24
C GLU A 430 12.73 8.68 -15.72
N PHE A 431 13.53 8.60 -16.79
CA PHE A 431 14.14 9.77 -17.45
C PHE A 431 13.28 10.36 -18.57
N LYS A 432 12.04 9.85 -18.76
CA LYS A 432 11.18 10.15 -19.90
C LYS A 432 11.90 9.96 -21.25
N LEU A 433 12.63 8.86 -21.40
CA LEU A 433 13.31 8.44 -22.62
C LEU A 433 12.58 7.28 -23.33
#